data_AF-A0A221W5D0-F1
#
_entry.id   AF-A0A221W5D0-F1
#
_cell.length_a   1.000
_cell.length_b   1.000
_cell.length_c   1.000
_cell.angle_alpha   90.00
_cell.angle_beta   90.00
_cell.angle_gamma   90.00
#
_symmetry.space_group_name_H-M   'P 1'
#
loop_
_entity.id
_entity.type
_entity.pdbx_description
1 polymer ?
#
loop_
_entity_poly.entity_id
_entity_poly.type
_entity_poly.pdbx_seq_one_letter_code
_entity_poly.pdbx_strand_id
1 'polypeptide(L)' 'MSPRDRSVLLYSPAEAARLLAVRESWLRRAAGRRLIRCTFLGKHLRFSEADLTAVIAAGARPARDVRRSRSAL' A
#
# COMPACT_ATOMS: atom_id res chain seq x y z
N MET A 1 -1.80 16.58 -26.38
CA MET A 1 -1.65 15.32 -25.61
C MET A 1 -2.77 15.28 -24.59
N SER A 2 -3.86 14.55 -24.84
CA SER A 2 -5.04 14.58 -23.97
C SER A 2 -4.82 13.75 -22.69
N PRO A 3 -5.10 14.29 -21.49
CA PRO A 3 -4.82 13.63 -20.21
C PRO A 3 -5.74 12.44 -19.87
N ARG A 4 -6.48 11.91 -20.85
CA ARG A 4 -7.57 10.93 -20.67
C ARG A 4 -7.26 9.53 -21.19
N ASP A 5 -6.10 9.32 -21.80
CA ASP A 5 -5.57 7.97 -22.06
C ASP A 5 -4.66 7.53 -20.93
N ARG A 6 -5.13 7.69 -19.68
CA ARG A 6 -4.54 6.95 -18.56
C ARG A 6 -5.22 5.59 -18.59
N SER A 7 -4.72 4.71 -19.45
CA SER A 7 -4.93 3.27 -19.27
C SER A 7 -4.79 2.99 -17.77
N VAL A 8 -5.86 2.50 -17.14
CA VAL A 8 -5.87 2.24 -15.70
C VAL A 8 -4.90 1.09 -15.45
N LEU A 9 -3.64 1.43 -15.18
CA LEU A 9 -2.60 0.44 -14.93
C LEU A 9 -2.88 -0.20 -13.58
N LEU A 10 -3.20 -1.50 -13.62
CA LEU A 10 -3.43 -2.32 -12.45
C LEU A 10 -2.26 -3.25 -12.21
N TYR A 11 -1.55 -3.01 -11.11
CA TYR A 11 -0.42 -3.80 -10.66
C TYR A 11 -0.90 -5.15 -10.12
N SER A 12 -0.19 -6.20 -10.49
CA SER A 12 -0.27 -7.51 -9.84
C SER A 12 0.28 -7.44 -8.40
N PRO A 13 0.02 -8.46 -7.57
CA PRO A 13 0.55 -8.49 -6.20
C PRO A 13 2.09 -8.46 -6.17
N ALA A 14 2.74 -9.11 -7.15
CA ALA A 14 4.20 -9.12 -7.27
C ALA A 14 4.76 -7.72 -7.61
N GLU A 15 4.13 -7.01 -8.53
CA GLU A 15 4.54 -5.64 -8.90
C GLU A 15 4.31 -4.67 -7.73
N ALA A 16 3.15 -4.73 -7.09
CA ALA A 16 2.84 -3.93 -5.91
C ALA A 16 3.84 -4.19 -4.76
N ALA A 17 4.21 -5.44 -4.54
CA ALA A 17 5.20 -5.81 -3.53
C ALA A 17 6.56 -5.16 -3.79
N ARG A 18 7.00 -5.13 -5.05
CA ARG A 18 8.24 -4.46 -5.45
C ARG A 18 8.16 -2.95 -5.23
N LEU A 19 7.07 -2.32 -5.66
CA LEU A 19 6.86 -0.87 -5.51
C LEU A 19 6.84 -0.44 -4.04
N LEU A 20 6.22 -1.24 -3.17
CA LEU A 20 6.10 -0.96 -1.75
C LEU A 20 7.28 -1.48 -0.91
N ALA A 21 8.24 -2.18 -1.53
CA ALA A 21 9.35 -2.86 -0.87
C ALA A 21 8.91 -3.80 0.28
N VAL A 22 7.82 -4.56 0.08
CA VAL A 22 7.29 -5.54 1.04
C VAL A 22 7.25 -6.95 0.44
N ARG A 23 6.98 -7.96 1.28
CA ARG A 23 6.77 -9.33 0.81
C ARG A 23 5.40 -9.47 0.13
N GLU A 24 5.34 -10.11 -1.04
CA GLU A 24 4.07 -10.37 -1.73
C GLU A 24 3.07 -11.17 -0.87
N SER A 25 3.57 -12.14 -0.10
CA SER A 25 2.73 -12.96 0.79
C SER A 25 2.03 -12.14 1.88
N TRP A 26 2.62 -11.01 2.31
CA TRP A 26 1.98 -10.08 3.23
C TRP A 26 0.79 -9.38 2.55
N LEU A 27 0.97 -8.87 1.32
CA LEU A 27 -0.13 -8.25 0.56
C LEU A 27 -1.31 -9.20 0.37
N ARG A 28 -1.04 -10.45 -0.04
CA ARG A 28 -2.09 -11.47 -0.21
C ARG A 28 -2.85 -11.74 1.09
N ARG A 29 -2.13 -11.90 2.20
CA ARG A 29 -2.73 -12.15 3.53
C ARG A 29 -3.54 -10.94 4.01
N ALA A 30 -3.00 -9.73 3.85
CA ALA A 30 -3.66 -8.49 4.25
C ALA A 30 -4.92 -8.23 3.42
N ALA A 31 -4.88 -8.45 2.10
CA ALA A 31 -6.04 -8.33 1.21
C ALA A 31 -7.11 -9.37 1.55
N GLY A 32 -6.74 -10.64 1.79
CA GLY A 32 -7.67 -11.68 2.23
C GLY A 32 -8.35 -11.36 3.58
N ARG A 33 -7.67 -10.60 4.44
CA ARG A 33 -8.22 -10.08 5.71
C ARG A 33 -8.88 -8.70 5.59
N ARG A 34 -8.97 -8.14 4.38
CA ARG A 34 -9.51 -6.80 4.08
C ARG A 34 -8.85 -5.66 4.88
N LEU A 35 -7.56 -5.82 5.21
CA LEU A 35 -6.79 -4.82 5.95
C LEU A 35 -6.21 -3.72 5.05
N ILE A 36 -6.23 -3.93 3.73
CA ILE A 36 -5.69 -3.00 2.74
C ILE A 36 -6.67 -2.81 1.59
N ARG A 37 -6.59 -1.64 0.96
CA ARG A 37 -7.26 -1.34 -0.31
C ARG A 37 -6.71 -2.22 -1.44
N CYS A 38 -7.59 -2.78 -2.25
CA CYS A 38 -7.25 -3.57 -3.44
C CYS A 38 -8.49 -3.76 -4.32
N THR A 39 -8.27 -4.18 -5.56
CA THR A 39 -9.33 -4.52 -6.52
C THR A 39 -9.28 -6.00 -6.85
N PHE A 40 -10.42 -6.70 -6.74
CA PHE A 40 -10.56 -8.08 -7.22
C PHE A 40 -11.17 -8.10 -8.61
N LEU A 41 -10.43 -8.67 -9.57
CA LEU A 41 -10.92 -8.96 -10.92
C LEU A 41 -11.10 -10.47 -11.04
N GLY A 42 -12.31 -10.94 -10.73
CA GLY A 42 -12.56 -12.36 -10.51
C GLY A 42 -11.67 -12.91 -9.40
N LYS A 43 -10.88 -13.94 -9.69
CA LYS A 43 -9.91 -14.54 -8.74
C LYS A 43 -8.61 -13.77 -8.60
N HIS A 44 -8.40 -12.72 -9.39
CA HIS A 44 -7.13 -12.00 -9.45
C HIS A 44 -7.16 -10.79 -8.52
N LEU A 45 -6.16 -10.72 -7.64
CA LEU A 45 -5.89 -9.55 -6.83
C LEU A 45 -5.08 -8.54 -7.64
N ARG A 46 -5.53 -7.29 -7.68
CA ARG A 46 -4.89 -6.17 -8.37
C ARG A 46 -4.85 -4.92 -7.50
N PHE A 47 -3.93 -4.03 -7.80
CA PHE A 47 -3.77 -2.75 -7.12
C PHE A 47 -3.74 -1.62 -8.14
N SER A 48 -4.58 -0.62 -7.94
CA SER A 48 -4.43 0.68 -8.59
C SER A 48 -3.37 1.52 -7.88
N GLU A 49 -2.90 2.58 -8.52
CA GLU A 49 -2.04 3.59 -7.87
C GLU A 49 -2.67 4.12 -6.57
N ALA A 50 -3.97 4.43 -6.59
CA ALA A 50 -4.70 4.90 -5.42
C ALA A 50 -4.73 3.88 -4.27
N ASP A 51 -4.83 2.58 -4.58
CA ASP A 51 -4.75 1.53 -3.57
C ASP A 51 -3.37 1.51 -2.90
N LEU A 52 -2.28 1.64 -3.69
CA LEU A 52 -0.91 1.70 -3.16
C LEU A 52 -0.72 2.91 -2.26
N THR A 53 -1.20 4.09 -2.67
CA THR A 53 -1.14 5.31 -1.85
C THR A 53 -1.87 5.12 -0.52
N ALA A 54 -3.03 4.45 -0.51
CA ALA A 54 -3.76 4.17 0.71
C ALA A 54 -3.01 3.21 1.65
N VAL A 55 -2.31 2.21 1.10
CA VAL A 55 -1.44 1.31 1.90
C VAL A 55 -0.29 2.09 2.54
N ILE A 56 0.37 2.98 1.78
CA ILE A 56 1.45 3.84 2.30
C ILE A 56 0.92 4.72 3.42
N ALA A 57 -0.22 5.39 3.21
CA ALA A 57 -0.82 6.27 4.20
C ALA A 57 -1.19 5.51 5.49
N ALA A 58 -1.75 4.30 5.37
CA ALA A 58 -2.10 3.47 6.52
C ALA A 58 -0.87 2.95 7.29
N GLY A 59 0.25 2.71 6.59
CA GLY A 59 1.51 2.26 7.19
C GLY A 59 2.36 3.39 7.78
N ALA A 60 2.07 4.65 7.44
CA ALA A 60 2.80 5.80 7.97
C ALA A 60 2.56 5.95 9.47
N ARG A 61 3.61 5.74 10.27
CA ARG A 61 3.62 6.09 11.70
C ARG A 61 4.56 7.27 11.90
N PRO A 62 4.18 8.30 12.68
CA PRO A 62 5.11 9.39 12.99
C PRO A 62 6.37 8.81 13.62
N ALA A 63 7.54 9.28 13.16
CA ALA A 63 8.82 8.95 13.77
C ALA A 63 8.70 9.25 15.26
N ARG A 64 8.96 8.25 16.10
CA ARG A 64 8.83 8.34 17.55
C ARG A 64 9.64 9.54 18.02
N ASP A 65 8.98 10.55 18.60
CA ASP A 65 9.67 11.75 19.06
C ASP A 65 10.60 11.36 20.22
N VAL A 66 11.90 11.25 19.91
CA VAL A 66 12.96 10.90 20.86
C VAL A 66 13.15 12.00 21.92
N ARG A 67 12.51 13.17 21.77
CA ARG A 67 12.72 14.33 22.65
C ARG A 67 11.88 14.34 23.93
N ARG A 68 11.10 13.29 24.24
CA ARG A 68 10.29 13.27 25.46
C ARG A 68 10.81 12.39 26.62
N SER A 69 11.98 11.76 26.45
CA SER A 69 12.56 10.86 27.46
C SER A 69 13.73 11.46 28.27
N ARG A 70 13.98 12.78 28.20
CA ARG A 70 15.02 13.46 29.02
C ARG A 70 14.50 14.64 29.85
N SER A 71 13.32 14.52 30.45
CA SER A 71 12.90 15.42 31.53
C SER A 71 11.95 14.72 32.49
N ALA A 72 12.54 14.03 33.46
CA ALA A 72 11.98 13.96 34.80
C ALA A 72 13.15 14.32 35.72
N LEU A 73 13.04 15.54 36.27
CA LEU A 73 13.83 16.08 37.37
C LEU A 73 13.58 15.29 38.65
#